data_AF-A0A519T2J2-F1
#
_entry.id   AF-A0A519T2J2-F1
#
_cell.length_a   1.000
_cell.length_b   1.000
_cell.length_c   1.000
_cell.angle_alpha   90.00
_cell.angle_beta   90.00
_cell.angle_gamma   90.00
#
_symmetry.space_group_name_H-M   'P 1'
#
loop_
_entity.id
_entity.type
_entity.pdbx_description
1 polymer ?
#
loop_
_entity_poly.entity_id
_entity_poly.type
_entity_poly.pdbx_seq_one_letter_code
_entity_poly.pdbx_strand_id
1 'polypeptide(L)'
;MSLAHTGCPWRYLPRDLPPWVTVYQQWTRWRDARVFEAIVHNLNVLQRLLLERPATPSAVVPNGRTLQSTPESGHRAGWAGTRRRKGRKVHMAVDTLGQLLSVVITPANEQERAQVGGLCRHVQEVTGQTVTVGFVDQGTREKRPSMRWLSTALTCK
;
A
#
# COMPACT_ATOMS: atom_id res chain seq x y z
N MET A 1 18.52 -19.32 15.00
CA MET A 1 18.50 -17.94 14.48
C MET A 1 17.25 -17.81 13.61
N SER A 2 16.24 -17.06 14.04
CA SER A 2 14.88 -17.12 13.47
C SER A 2 14.68 -16.16 12.29
N LEU A 3 13.78 -16.53 11.38
CA LEU A 3 13.33 -15.77 10.20
C LEU A 3 13.01 -14.29 10.52
N ALA A 4 12.44 -14.06 11.71
CA ALA A 4 12.01 -12.75 12.20
C ALA A 4 13.17 -11.81 12.54
N HIS A 5 14.38 -12.34 12.80
CA HIS A 5 15.50 -11.52 13.27
C HIS A 5 16.31 -10.88 12.12
N THR A 6 16.36 -11.54 10.96
CA THR A 6 17.16 -11.06 9.81
C THR A 6 16.32 -10.43 8.70
N GLY A 7 14.99 -10.47 8.81
CA GLY A 7 14.09 -10.04 7.73
C GLY A 7 14.02 -11.02 6.55
N CYS A 8 14.39 -12.28 6.79
CA CYS A 8 14.40 -13.37 5.81
C CYS A 8 15.04 -13.04 4.44
N PRO A 9 16.34 -12.66 4.38
CA PRO A 9 17.03 -12.62 3.09
C PRO A 9 16.93 -14.00 2.45
N TRP A 10 16.64 -14.08 1.14
CA TRP A 10 16.32 -15.35 0.46
C TRP A 10 17.32 -16.49 0.77
N ARG A 11 18.61 -16.18 0.92
CA ARG A 11 19.67 -17.16 1.23
C ARG A 11 19.60 -17.76 2.64
N TYR A 12 18.80 -17.19 3.54
CA TYR A 12 18.58 -17.65 4.91
C TYR A 12 17.28 -18.44 5.08
N LEU A 13 16.70 -18.92 3.98
CA LEU A 13 15.51 -19.75 4.05
C LEU A 13 15.78 -21.02 4.89
N PRO A 14 14.87 -21.40 5.81
CA PRO A 14 14.97 -22.65 6.57
C PRO A 14 15.17 -23.89 5.69
N ARG A 15 15.90 -24.90 6.22
CA ARG A 15 16.28 -26.10 5.46
C ARG A 15 15.11 -27.07 5.20
N ASP A 16 14.02 -26.91 5.93
CA ASP A 16 12.75 -27.62 5.75
C ASP A 16 11.91 -27.08 4.58
N LEU A 17 12.32 -25.96 3.98
CA LEU A 17 11.71 -25.42 2.77
C LEU A 17 12.52 -25.79 1.51
N PRO A 18 11.89 -25.75 0.32
CA PRO A 18 12.60 -25.95 -0.95
C PRO A 18 13.79 -24.98 -1.09
N PRO A 19 14.81 -25.32 -1.92
CA PRO A 19 15.94 -24.44 -2.16
C PRO A 19 15.50 -23.02 -2.50
N TRP A 20 16.18 -22.02 -1.92
CA TRP A 20 15.76 -20.61 -2.03
C TRP A 20 15.60 -20.13 -3.47
N VAL A 21 16.36 -20.68 -4.41
CA VAL A 21 16.27 -20.36 -5.84
C VAL A 21 14.89 -20.73 -6.39
N THR A 22 14.38 -21.93 -6.05
CA THR A 22 13.06 -22.40 -6.46
C THR A 22 11.97 -21.51 -5.89
N VAL A 23 12.07 -21.18 -4.60
CA VAL A 23 11.11 -20.28 -3.93
C VAL A 23 11.14 -18.88 -4.56
N TYR A 24 12.33 -18.35 -4.85
CA TYR A 24 12.49 -17.05 -5.49
C TYR A 24 11.92 -17.01 -6.91
N GLN A 25 12.16 -18.06 -7.71
CA GLN A 25 11.60 -18.19 -9.05
C GLN A 25 10.07 -18.23 -9.01
N GLN A 26 9.49 -19.01 -8.09
CA GLN A 26 8.05 -19.08 -7.92
C GLN A 26 7.46 -17.74 -7.46
N TRP A 27 8.10 -17.07 -6.49
CA TRP A 27 7.71 -15.74 -6.04
C TRP A 27 7.74 -14.73 -7.18
N THR A 28 8.77 -14.78 -8.03
CA THR A 28 8.91 -13.92 -9.21
C THR A 28 7.76 -14.13 -10.18
N ARG A 29 7.43 -15.38 -10.50
CA ARG A 29 6.28 -15.74 -11.34
C ARG A 29 4.96 -15.21 -10.77
N TRP A 30 4.74 -15.36 -9.46
CA TRP A 30 3.53 -14.87 -8.80
C TRP A 30 3.43 -13.35 -8.77
N ARG A 31 4.54 -12.67 -8.51
CA ARG A 31 4.62 -11.20 -8.58
C ARG A 31 4.28 -10.70 -9.97
N ASP A 32 4.91 -11.28 -11.00
CA ASP A 32 4.73 -10.84 -12.38
C ASP A 32 3.31 -11.16 -12.89
N ALA A 33 2.71 -12.25 -12.40
CA ALA A 33 1.32 -12.62 -12.65
C ALA A 33 0.29 -11.95 -11.71
N ARG A 34 0.71 -10.99 -10.85
CA ARG A 34 -0.19 -10.23 -9.96
C ARG A 34 -1.05 -11.10 -9.02
N VAL A 35 -0.52 -12.25 -8.61
CA VAL A 35 -1.25 -13.25 -7.81
C VAL A 35 -1.59 -12.72 -6.42
N PHE A 36 -0.69 -11.96 -5.81
CA PHE A 36 -0.91 -11.42 -4.47
C PHE A 36 -2.04 -10.40 -4.45
N GLU A 37 -2.12 -9.55 -5.47
CA GLU A 37 -3.20 -8.58 -5.65
C GLU A 37 -4.55 -9.28 -5.77
N ALA A 38 -4.63 -10.36 -6.56
CA ALA A 38 -5.84 -11.16 -6.69
C ALA A 38 -6.25 -11.83 -5.36
N ILE A 39 -5.28 -12.41 -4.62
CA ILE A 39 -5.55 -13.03 -3.32
C ILE A 39 -6.07 -11.99 -2.33
N VAL A 40 -5.41 -10.84 -2.20
CA VAL A 40 -5.82 -9.76 -1.29
C VAL A 40 -7.23 -9.26 -1.65
N HIS A 41 -7.50 -9.02 -2.93
CA HIS A 41 -8.83 -8.61 -3.38
C HIS A 41 -9.92 -9.62 -2.99
N ASN A 42 -9.70 -10.91 -3.28
CA ASN A 42 -10.67 -11.96 -2.98
C ASN A 42 -10.89 -12.12 -1.46
N LEU A 43 -9.81 -12.09 -0.67
CA LEU A 43 -9.91 -12.16 0.79
C LEU A 43 -10.67 -10.95 1.36
N ASN A 44 -10.47 -9.76 0.81
CA ASN A 44 -11.19 -8.56 1.23
C ASN A 44 -12.70 -8.72 0.97
N VAL A 45 -13.08 -9.15 -0.24
CA VAL A 45 -14.47 -9.39 -0.62
C VAL A 45 -15.10 -10.44 0.31
N LEU A 46 -14.44 -11.59 0.49
CA LEU A 46 -14.95 -12.66 1.35
C LEU A 46 -15.15 -12.20 2.79
N GLN A 47 -14.16 -11.52 3.37
CA GLN A 47 -14.27 -11.02 4.74
C GLN A 47 -15.40 -9.99 4.89
N ARG A 48 -15.65 -9.14 3.87
CA ARG A 48 -16.77 -8.19 3.91
C ARG A 48 -18.13 -8.88 3.84
N LEU A 49 -18.27 -9.86 2.95
CA LEU A 49 -19.49 -10.65 2.83
C LEU A 49 -19.78 -11.45 4.12
N LEU A 50 -18.75 -12.01 4.76
CA LEU A 50 -18.87 -12.72 6.04
C LEU A 50 -19.31 -11.80 7.18
N LEU A 51 -19.04 -10.50 7.09
CA LEU A 51 -19.48 -9.48 8.04
C LEU A 51 -20.80 -8.81 7.61
N GLU A 52 -21.52 -9.39 6.64
CA GLU A 52 -22.78 -8.87 6.10
C GLU A 52 -22.67 -7.44 5.55
N ARG A 53 -21.49 -7.10 5.02
CA ARG A 53 -21.22 -5.80 4.39
C ARG A 53 -21.18 -5.94 2.86
N PRO A 54 -21.45 -4.85 2.11
CA PRO A 54 -21.26 -4.85 0.66
C PRO A 54 -19.83 -5.24 0.28
N ALA A 55 -19.69 -6.04 -0.78
CA ALA A 55 -18.41 -6.58 -1.25
C ALA A 55 -17.36 -5.49 -1.50
N THR A 56 -17.78 -4.32 -1.97
CA THR A 56 -16.93 -3.16 -2.18
C THR A 56 -17.14 -2.10 -1.08
N PRO A 57 -16.08 -1.40 -0.64
CA PRO A 57 -16.19 -0.37 0.38
C PRO A 57 -16.69 0.96 -0.19
N SER A 58 -17.32 1.78 0.67
CA SER A 58 -17.73 3.15 0.36
C SER A 58 -16.81 4.22 0.96
N ALA A 59 -15.88 3.81 1.82
CA ALA A 59 -14.95 4.70 2.48
C ALA A 59 -13.52 4.14 2.51
N VAL A 60 -12.54 5.05 2.50
CA VAL A 60 -11.10 4.75 2.48
C VAL A 60 -10.36 5.55 3.55
N VAL A 61 -9.25 5.02 4.05
CA VAL A 61 -8.33 5.69 4.97
C VAL A 61 -6.93 5.65 4.34
N PRO A 62 -6.48 6.73 3.70
CA PRO A 62 -5.12 6.83 3.20
C PRO A 62 -4.11 6.96 4.35
N ASN A 63 -2.94 6.35 4.21
CA ASN A 63 -1.85 6.46 5.16
C ASN A 63 -0.50 6.37 4.45
N GLY A 64 0.47 7.17 4.91
CA GLY A 64 1.83 7.19 4.40
C GLY A 64 2.86 6.73 5.42
N ARG A 65 3.80 5.85 5.01
CA ARG A 65 4.94 5.47 5.84
C ARG A 65 6.24 5.50 5.06
N THR A 66 7.27 6.12 5.64
CA THR A 66 8.64 6.00 5.14
C THR A 66 9.30 4.74 5.69
N LEU A 67 9.79 3.87 4.80
CA LEU A 67 10.55 2.66 5.10
C LEU A 67 12.02 2.88 4.75
N GLN A 68 12.91 2.43 5.64
CA GLN A 68 14.34 2.39 5.37
C GLN A 68 14.60 1.44 4.20
N SER A 69 15.39 1.88 3.23
CA SER A 69 15.79 1.05 2.10
C SER A 69 17.16 0.44 2.34
N THR A 70 17.42 -0.69 1.68
CA THR A 70 18.74 -1.35 1.67
C THR A 70 19.68 -0.67 0.67
N PRO A 71 21.01 -0.88 0.74
CA PRO A 71 21.97 -0.28 -0.19
C PRO A 71 21.66 -0.57 -1.67
N GLU A 72 21.08 -1.73 -1.99
CA GLU A 72 20.73 -2.20 -3.34
C GLU A 72 19.50 -1.49 -3.94
N SER A 73 18.86 -0.62 -3.16
CA SER A 73 17.69 0.14 -3.62
C SER A 73 18.02 1.16 -4.72
N GLY A 74 19.27 1.63 -4.80
CA GLY A 74 19.75 2.51 -5.88
C GLY A 74 18.93 3.80 -6.00
N HIS A 75 18.53 4.13 -7.23
CA HIS A 75 17.70 5.30 -7.58
C HIS A 75 16.24 5.16 -7.11
N ARG A 76 15.80 3.95 -6.75
CA ARG A 76 14.42 3.69 -6.27
C ARG A 76 14.21 4.11 -4.81
N ALA A 77 15.20 4.73 -4.18
CA ALA A 77 15.12 5.23 -2.81
C ALA A 77 15.66 6.67 -2.75
N GLY A 78 14.98 7.50 -1.96
CA GLY A 78 15.28 8.92 -1.78
C GLY A 78 15.69 9.23 -0.36
N TRP A 79 16.38 10.35 -0.15
CA TRP A 79 16.71 10.83 1.18
C TRP A 79 15.52 11.54 1.82
N ALA A 80 15.04 11.03 2.96
CA ALA A 80 14.02 11.71 3.76
C ALA A 80 14.72 12.58 4.82
N GLY A 81 14.73 13.90 4.61
CA GLY A 81 15.34 14.85 5.55
C GLY A 81 14.72 14.79 6.94
N THR A 82 13.38 14.72 7.03
CA THR A 82 12.65 14.67 8.31
C THR A 82 12.97 13.44 9.15
N ARG A 83 13.23 12.29 8.52
CA ARG A 83 13.59 11.03 9.20
C ARG A 83 15.08 10.72 9.16
N ARG A 84 15.89 11.60 8.54
CA ARG A 84 17.35 11.48 8.34
C ARG A 84 17.79 10.11 7.83
N ARG A 85 17.06 9.59 6.84
CA ARG A 85 17.16 8.19 6.40
C ARG A 85 16.90 8.06 4.89
N LYS A 86 17.68 7.21 4.21
CA LYS A 86 17.45 6.87 2.79
C LYS A 86 16.39 5.77 2.71
N GLY A 87 15.32 6.03 1.98
CA GLY A 87 14.15 5.17 2.03
C GLY A 87 13.19 5.31 0.87
N ARG A 88 12.08 4.59 1.01
CA ARG A 88 10.88 4.71 0.17
C ARG A 88 9.73 5.19 1.03
N LYS A 89 8.81 5.95 0.43
CA LYS A 89 7.51 6.23 1.01
C LYS A 89 6.51 5.25 0.41
N VAL A 90 5.75 4.62 1.29
CA VAL A 90 4.64 3.75 0.93
C VAL A 90 3.38 4.48 1.29
N HIS A 91 2.59 4.80 0.28
CA HIS A 91 1.26 5.42 0.38
C HIS A 91 0.26 4.29 0.22
N MET A 92 -0.45 3.96 1.28
CA MET A 92 -1.43 2.88 1.32
C MET A 92 -2.82 3.47 1.48
N ALA A 93 -3.80 2.82 0.87
CA ALA A 93 -5.21 3.07 1.10
C ALA A 93 -5.83 1.79 1.64
N VAL A 94 -6.46 1.90 2.81
CA VAL A 94 -7.21 0.80 3.42
C VAL A 94 -8.69 1.16 3.53
N ASP A 95 -9.57 0.18 3.60
CA ASP A 95 -10.98 0.42 3.90
C ASP A 95 -11.20 0.65 5.42
N THR A 96 -12.47 0.79 5.82
CA THR A 96 -12.86 0.97 7.24
C THR A 96 -12.63 -0.25 8.12
N LEU A 97 -12.40 -1.42 7.53
CA LEU A 97 -12.05 -2.65 8.24
C LEU A 97 -10.53 -2.87 8.30
N GLY A 98 -9.73 -1.94 7.74
CA GLY A 98 -8.28 -2.05 7.65
C GLY A 98 -7.79 -2.91 6.48
N GLN A 99 -8.67 -3.27 5.55
CA GLN A 99 -8.34 -4.09 4.38
C GLN A 99 -7.63 -3.26 3.32
N LEU A 100 -6.53 -3.79 2.77
CA LEU A 100 -5.71 -3.06 1.80
C LEU A 100 -6.40 -2.98 0.43
N LEU A 101 -6.59 -1.77 -0.08
CA LEU A 101 -7.19 -1.51 -1.40
C LEU A 101 -6.14 -1.16 -2.44
N SER A 102 -5.18 -0.31 -2.09
CA SER A 102 -4.18 0.20 -3.03
C SER A 102 -2.89 0.59 -2.32
N VAL A 103 -1.76 0.43 -3.00
CA VAL A 103 -0.44 0.85 -2.53
C VAL A 103 0.32 1.51 -3.67
N VAL A 104 0.85 2.71 -3.39
CA VAL A 104 1.77 3.42 -4.26
C VAL A 104 3.10 3.58 -3.52
N ILE A 105 4.20 3.23 -4.16
CA ILE A 105 5.54 3.33 -3.56
C ILE A 105 6.34 4.37 -4.34
N THR A 106 6.87 5.37 -3.62
CA THR A 106 7.71 6.42 -4.19
C THR A 106 9.05 6.52 -3.46
N PRO A 107 10.08 7.13 -4.07
CA PRO A 107 11.27 7.56 -3.34
C PRO A 107 10.90 8.45 -2.14
N ALA A 108 11.64 8.40 -1.04
CA ALA A 108 11.24 9.11 0.18
C ALA A 108 11.42 10.63 0.15
N ASN A 109 12.10 11.18 -0.86
CA ASN A 109 12.16 12.61 -1.13
C ASN A 109 10.91 13.14 -1.84
N GLU A 110 10.04 12.27 -2.37
CA GLU A 110 8.78 12.69 -2.99
C GLU A 110 7.78 13.22 -1.96
N GLN A 111 6.98 14.21 -2.37
CA GLN A 111 5.95 14.79 -1.51
C GLN A 111 4.69 13.93 -1.47
N GLU A 112 4.19 13.67 -0.26
CA GLU A 112 3.03 12.80 -0.03
C GLU A 112 1.75 13.35 -0.66
N ARG A 113 1.53 14.66 -0.58
CA ARG A 113 0.36 15.34 -1.16
C ARG A 113 0.22 15.11 -2.67
N ALA A 114 1.34 15.08 -3.40
CA ALA A 114 1.34 14.84 -4.84
C ALA A 114 0.89 13.41 -5.21
N GLN A 115 0.95 12.47 -4.26
CA GLN A 115 0.64 11.06 -4.49
C GLN A 115 -0.80 10.68 -4.09
N VAL A 116 -1.47 11.50 -3.28
CA VAL A 116 -2.84 11.25 -2.82
C VAL A 116 -3.81 11.13 -4.00
N GLY A 117 -3.72 12.04 -4.98
CA GLY A 117 -4.59 11.99 -6.16
C GLY A 117 -4.43 10.71 -6.99
N GLY A 118 -3.19 10.24 -7.17
CA GLY A 118 -2.91 8.97 -7.86
C GLY A 118 -3.42 7.77 -7.08
N LEU A 119 -3.22 7.77 -5.76
CA LEU A 119 -3.73 6.73 -4.86
C LEU A 119 -5.26 6.64 -4.92
N CYS A 120 -5.95 7.79 -4.82
CA CYS A 120 -7.40 7.88 -4.91
C CYS A 120 -7.94 7.35 -6.25
N ARG A 121 -7.29 7.69 -7.37
CA ARG A 121 -7.67 7.16 -8.68
C ARG A 121 -7.59 5.64 -8.72
N HIS A 122 -6.49 5.06 -8.23
CA HIS A 122 -6.35 3.62 -8.20
C HIS A 122 -7.37 2.95 -7.27
N VAL A 123 -7.67 3.56 -6.12
CA VAL A 123 -8.75 3.09 -5.22
C VAL A 123 -10.10 3.04 -5.95
N GLN A 124 -10.40 4.05 -6.76
CA GLN A 124 -11.66 4.04 -7.51
C GLN A 124 -11.69 3.00 -8.62
N GLU A 125 -10.57 2.79 -9.31
CA GLU A 125 -10.43 1.73 -10.32
C GLU A 125 -10.69 0.35 -9.70
N VAL A 126 -10.08 0.04 -8.55
CA VAL A 126 -10.20 -1.29 -7.92
C VAL A 126 -11.52 -1.50 -7.18
N THR A 127 -12.20 -0.43 -6.78
CA THR A 127 -13.50 -0.53 -6.09
C THR A 127 -14.70 -0.36 -7.02
N GLY A 128 -14.48 -0.06 -8.31
CA GLY A 128 -15.58 0.22 -9.24
C GLY A 128 -16.31 1.53 -8.92
N GLN A 129 -15.55 2.55 -8.51
CA GLN A 129 -16.04 3.90 -8.20
C GLN A 129 -16.98 3.98 -6.98
N THR A 130 -16.95 3.00 -6.08
CA THR A 130 -17.89 2.97 -4.93
C THR A 130 -17.44 3.82 -3.74
N VAL A 131 -16.16 4.20 -3.68
CA VAL A 131 -15.63 4.97 -2.56
C VAL A 131 -16.04 6.43 -2.71
N THR A 132 -16.82 6.93 -1.75
CA THR A 132 -17.30 8.31 -1.72
C THR A 132 -16.65 9.14 -0.63
N VAL A 133 -16.05 8.51 0.38
CA VAL A 133 -15.49 9.17 1.57
C VAL A 133 -14.05 8.72 1.82
N GLY A 134 -13.16 9.65 2.14
CA GLY A 134 -11.79 9.36 2.55
C GLY A 134 -11.42 10.03 3.88
N PHE A 135 -11.02 9.27 4.89
CA PHE A 135 -10.57 9.82 6.17
C PHE A 135 -9.07 10.09 6.13
N VAL A 136 -8.66 11.35 6.23
CA VAL A 136 -7.25 11.77 6.15
C VAL A 136 -6.82 12.57 7.36
N ASP A 137 -5.53 12.47 7.69
CA ASP A 137 -4.91 13.31 8.69
C ASP A 137 -4.68 14.76 8.19
N GLN A 138 -4.31 15.66 9.10
CA GLN A 138 -4.05 17.05 8.73
C GLN A 138 -2.83 17.22 7.80
N GLY A 139 -1.86 16.30 7.84
CA GLY A 139 -0.61 16.38 7.09
C GLY A 139 -0.80 16.19 5.58
N THR A 140 -1.79 15.37 5.22
CA THR A 140 -2.12 14.95 3.85
C THR A 140 -3.08 15.90 3.11
N ARG A 141 -3.54 16.98 3.75
CA ARG A 141 -4.47 17.97 3.16
C ARG A 141 -3.84 18.76 2.00
N GLU A 142 -4.45 18.71 0.82
CA GLU A 142 -4.12 19.57 -0.34
C GLU A 142 -4.93 20.88 -0.30
N LYS A 143 -4.38 21.99 -0.81
CA LYS A 143 -5.00 23.34 -0.76
C LYS A 143 -5.78 23.74 -2.03
N ARG A 144 -5.87 22.90 -3.08
CA ARG A 144 -6.50 23.27 -4.37
C ARG A 144 -7.94 22.73 -4.54
N PRO A 145 -8.79 23.39 -5.35
CA PRO A 145 -10.25 23.43 -5.14
C PRO A 145 -11.09 22.45 -5.98
N SER A 146 -10.53 21.38 -6.54
CA SER A 146 -11.32 20.44 -7.37
C SER A 146 -12.14 19.40 -6.59
N MET A 147 -12.05 19.35 -5.25
CA MET A 147 -12.83 18.46 -4.39
C MET A 147 -13.42 19.24 -3.22
N ARG A 148 -14.71 19.03 -2.94
CA ARG A 148 -15.43 19.73 -1.86
C ARG A 148 -15.08 19.08 -0.52
N TRP A 149 -14.52 19.89 0.38
CA TRP A 149 -13.98 19.48 1.68
C TRP A 149 -15.04 19.65 2.79
N LEU A 150 -15.36 18.59 3.52
CA LEU A 150 -15.94 18.69 4.87
C LEU A 150 -14.90 18.16 5.86
N SER A 151 -14.85 18.76 7.05
CA SER A 151 -13.73 18.76 8.01
C SER A 151 -13.18 17.40 8.51
N THR A 152 -13.67 16.28 7.98
CA THR A 152 -13.27 14.91 8.37
C THR A 152 -13.31 13.92 7.18
N ALA A 153 -13.62 14.35 5.96
CA ALA A 153 -13.86 13.47 4.81
C ALA A 153 -13.44 14.09 3.46
N LEU A 154 -12.58 13.39 2.72
CA LEU A 154 -12.35 13.55 1.29
C LEU A 154 -13.54 12.99 0.52
N THR A 155 -13.97 13.66 -0.56
CA THR A 155 -14.85 13.01 -1.54
C THR A 155 -13.96 12.43 -2.64
N CYS A 156 -13.81 11.12 -2.68
CA CYS A 156 -13.19 10.46 -3.82
C CYS A 156 -14.26 10.43 -4.93
N LYS A 157 -14.13 11.27 -5.95
CA LYS A 157 -14.94 11.25 -7.17
C LYS A 157 -14.02 11.55 -8.35
#